data_AF-A7MRC3-F1
#
_entry.id   AF-A7MRC3-F1
#
_cell.length_a   1.000
_cell.length_b   1.000
_cell.length_c   1.000
_cell.angle_alpha   90.00
_cell.angle_beta   90.00
_cell.angle_gamma   90.00
#
_symmetry.space_group_name_H-M   'P 1'
#
loop_
_entity.id
_entity.type
_entity.pdbx_description
1 polymer ?
#
loop_
_entity_poly.entity_id
_entity_poly.type
_entity_poly.pdbx_seq_one_letter_code
_entity_poly.pdbx_strand_id
1 'polypeptide(L)'
;MGEGAMFLTKFHPLTHKVDALIIRDLKQSMPVKYWLFRLAEWAARIGILGFICVFICYFAMGALIQHAGEPVPSSLAEVSARAIIALLTLFMVGTITRGALFSDLEKRVNEKKWLNDMQ
;
A
#
# COMPACT_ATOMS: atom_id res chain seq x y z
N MET A 1 5.08 -6.13 -34.62
CA MET A 1 5.13 -5.73 -33.19
C MET A 1 4.05 -4.68 -32.96
N GLY A 2 2.88 -5.05 -32.45
CA GLY A 2 1.78 -4.08 -32.31
C GLY A 2 0.50 -4.55 -31.62
N GLU A 3 0.53 -5.63 -30.84
CA GLU A 3 -0.67 -6.17 -30.17
C GLU A 3 -0.69 -5.91 -28.65
N GLY A 4 0.40 -5.42 -28.06
CA GLY A 4 0.52 -5.17 -26.62
C GLY A 4 -0.18 -3.90 -26.10
N ALA A 5 -0.48 -2.94 -26.97
CA ALA A 5 -0.99 -1.63 -26.55
C ALA A 5 -2.53 -1.59 -26.40
N MET A 6 -3.27 -2.47 -27.08
CA MET A 6 -4.75 -2.44 -27.07
C MET A 6 -5.36 -3.16 -25.85
N PHE A 7 -4.59 -3.97 -25.13
CA PHE A 7 -5.05 -4.63 -23.90
C PHE A 7 -5.00 -3.73 -22.67
N LEU A 8 -4.10 -2.74 -22.61
CA LEU A 8 -3.95 -1.87 -21.43
C LEU A 8 -4.99 -0.75 -21.35
N THR A 9 -5.63 -0.38 -22.46
CA THR A 9 -6.68 0.65 -22.48
C THR A 9 -8.07 0.11 -22.08
N LYS A 10 -8.29 -1.20 -22.15
CA LYS A 10 -9.60 -1.81 -21.83
C LYS A 10 -9.80 -2.12 -20.34
N PHE A 11 -8.74 -2.13 -19.54
CA PHE A 11 -8.80 -2.36 -18.08
C PHE A 11 -8.88 -1.07 -17.24
N HIS A 12 -8.93 0.11 -17.88
CA HIS A 12 -8.95 1.39 -17.19
C HIS A 12 -10.35 1.92 -16.77
N PRO A 13 -11.50 1.54 -17.38
CA PRO A 13 -12.80 2.05 -16.94
C PRO A 13 -13.57 1.11 -16.00
N LEU A 14 -13.24 -0.18 -15.94
CA LEU A 14 -13.91 -1.14 -15.03
C LEU A 14 -13.42 -1.01 -13.58
N THR A 15 -12.15 -0.69 -13.37
CA THR A 15 -11.55 -0.51 -12.04
C THR A 15 -12.22 0.59 -11.24
N HIS A 16 -12.53 1.75 -11.84
CA HIS A 16 -13.13 2.87 -11.10
C HIS A 16 -14.59 2.63 -10.67
N LYS A 17 -15.37 1.87 -11.46
CA LYS A 17 -16.76 1.52 -11.09
C LYS A 17 -16.80 0.36 -10.11
N VAL A 18 -15.93 -0.64 -10.28
CA VAL A 18 -15.78 -1.77 -9.37
C VAL A 18 -15.25 -1.29 -8.01
N ASP A 19 -14.25 -0.41 -7.97
CA ASP A 19 -13.75 0.20 -6.73
C ASP A 19 -14.84 1.01 -6.00
N ALA A 20 -15.65 1.79 -6.74
CA ALA A 20 -16.74 2.56 -6.15
C ALA A 20 -17.89 1.67 -5.62
N LEU A 21 -18.22 0.59 -6.33
CA LEU A 21 -19.22 -0.39 -5.89
C LEU A 21 -18.72 -1.20 -4.69
N ILE A 22 -17.45 -1.64 -4.71
CA ILE A 22 -16.80 -2.36 -3.61
C ILE A 22 -16.75 -1.47 -2.36
N ILE A 23 -16.35 -0.20 -2.46
CA ILE A 23 -16.32 0.72 -1.31
C ILE A 23 -17.72 0.93 -0.72
N ARG A 24 -18.75 1.05 -1.58
CA ARG A 24 -20.13 1.27 -1.14
C ARG A 24 -20.73 0.02 -0.50
N ASP A 25 -20.49 -1.16 -1.05
CA ASP A 25 -20.98 -2.44 -0.51
C ASP A 25 -20.18 -2.86 0.75
N LEU A 26 -18.88 -2.55 0.83
CA LEU A 26 -18.04 -2.78 2.02
C LEU A 26 -18.51 -1.93 3.21
N LYS A 27 -18.86 -0.66 2.95
CA LYS A 27 -19.37 0.27 3.96
C LYS A 27 -20.74 -0.15 4.50
N GLN A 28 -21.55 -0.81 3.66
CA GLN A 28 -22.93 -1.18 3.98
C GLN A 28 -23.06 -2.60 4.57
N SER A 29 -22.13 -3.51 4.28
CA SER A 29 -22.18 -4.90 4.75
C SER A 29 -21.17 -5.25 5.86
N MET A 30 -19.99 -4.62 5.91
CA MET A 30 -18.91 -5.00 6.86
C MET A 30 -18.06 -3.79 7.32
N PRO A 31 -18.54 -2.99 8.29
CA PRO A 31 -17.84 -1.78 8.75
C PRO A 31 -16.44 -2.07 9.32
N VAL A 32 -16.24 -3.25 9.93
CA VAL A 32 -14.96 -3.68 10.51
C VAL A 32 -13.92 -3.95 9.42
N LYS A 33 -14.30 -4.59 8.31
CA LYS A 33 -13.40 -4.83 7.16
C LYS A 33 -13.05 -3.52 6.45
N TYR A 34 -14.00 -2.60 6.33
CA TYR A 34 -13.73 -1.25 5.82
C TYR A 34 -12.74 -0.48 6.72
N TRP A 35 -12.87 -0.59 8.05
CA TRP A 35 -11.93 0.00 8.99
C TRP A 35 -10.53 -0.62 8.88
N LEU A 36 -10.44 -1.95 8.72
CA LEU A 36 -9.18 -2.66 8.45
C LEU A 36 -8.53 -2.22 7.14
N PHE A 37 -9.32 -2.06 6.07
CA PHE A 37 -8.83 -1.53 4.79
C PHE A 37 -8.25 -0.12 4.96
N ARG A 38 -8.98 0.74 5.67
CA ARG A 38 -8.57 2.11 5.92
C ARG A 38 -7.30 2.14 6.77
N LEU A 39 -7.22 1.35 7.84
CA LEU A 39 -6.02 1.21 8.67
C LEU A 39 -4.82 0.70 7.86
N ALA A 40 -5.00 -0.29 7.00
CA ALA A 40 -3.95 -0.82 6.13
C ALA A 40 -3.45 0.23 5.12
N GLU A 41 -4.36 1.04 4.56
CA GLU A 41 -4.00 2.16 3.69
C GLU A 41 -3.24 3.25 4.44
N TRP A 42 -3.68 3.61 5.66
CA TRP A 42 -2.96 4.55 6.52
C TRP A 42 -1.56 4.01 6.90
N ALA A 43 -1.46 2.73 7.27
CA ALA A 43 -0.19 2.10 7.61
C ALA A 43 0.79 2.10 6.42
N ALA A 44 0.32 1.79 5.21
CA ALA A 44 1.14 1.84 4.00
C ALA A 44 1.61 3.27 3.69
N ARG A 45 0.73 4.27 3.84
CA ARG A 45 1.09 5.69 3.64
C ARG A 45 2.12 6.16 4.67
N ILE A 46 1.95 5.81 5.95
CA ILE A 46 2.91 6.14 7.00
C ILE A 46 4.25 5.44 6.73
N GLY A 47 4.23 4.19 6.26
CA GLY A 47 5.44 3.46 5.87
C GLY A 47 6.26 4.20 4.80
N ILE A 48 5.63 4.64 3.72
CA ILE A 48 6.31 5.39 2.64
C ILE A 48 6.78 6.77 3.14
N LEU A 49 5.91 7.51 3.83
CA LEU A 49 6.23 8.86 4.27
C LEU A 49 7.34 8.87 5.33
N GLY A 50 7.30 7.91 6.25
CA GLY A 50 8.36 7.64 7.21
C GLY A 50 9.67 7.23 6.52
N PHE A 51 9.60 6.41 5.47
CA PHE A 51 10.79 5.98 4.74
C PHE A 51 11.50 7.17 4.09
N ILE A 52 10.75 8.04 3.41
CA ILE A 52 11.27 9.27 2.80
C ILE A 52 11.89 10.16 3.87
N CYS A 53 11.22 10.31 5.02
CA CYS A 53 11.72 11.13 6.12
C CYS A 53 13.06 10.60 6.68
N VAL A 54 13.14 9.32 7.01
CA VAL A 54 14.38 8.69 7.51
C VAL A 54 15.51 8.81 6.48
N PHE A 55 15.19 8.64 5.20
CA PHE A 55 16.16 8.79 4.12
C PHE A 55 16.71 10.22 4.04
N ILE A 56 15.83 11.24 4.05
CA ILE A 56 16.25 12.64 4.03
C ILE A 56 17.07 12.98 5.28
N CYS A 57 16.63 12.56 6.47
CA CYS A 57 17.34 12.82 7.72
C CYS A 57 18.72 12.17 7.74
N TYR A 58 18.86 10.94 7.22
CA TYR A 58 20.15 10.27 7.12
C TYR A 58 21.12 11.06 6.24
N PHE A 59 20.68 11.49 5.06
CA PHE A 59 21.51 12.28 4.14
C PHE A 59 21.84 13.66 4.69
N ALA A 60 20.87 14.36 5.30
CA ALA A 60 21.08 15.67 5.89
C ALA A 60 22.08 15.62 7.06
N MET A 61 21.91 14.68 7.98
CA MET A 61 22.84 14.49 9.11
C MET A 61 24.22 14.02 8.61
N GLY A 62 24.26 13.10 7.65
CA GLY A 62 25.50 12.66 7.03
C GLY A 62 26.27 13.82 6.38
N ALA A 63 25.59 14.69 5.64
CA ALA A 63 26.20 15.87 5.02
C ALA A 63 26.71 16.88 6.07
N LEU A 64 25.94 17.12 7.15
CA LEU A 64 26.35 18.02 8.23
C LEU A 64 27.60 17.51 8.96
N ILE A 65 27.64 16.22 9.29
CA ILE A 65 28.76 15.59 10.01
C ILE A 65 30.01 15.57 9.13
N GLN A 66 29.86 15.24 7.84
CA GLN A 66 30.98 15.30 6.88
C GLN A 66 31.49 16.72 6.68
N HIS A 67 30.60 17.73 6.66
CA HIS A 67 31.00 19.14 6.61
C HIS A 67 31.73 19.59 7.89
N ALA A 68 31.43 18.99 9.03
CA ALA A 68 32.15 19.21 10.28
C ALA A 68 33.54 18.53 10.32
N GLY A 69 33.89 17.72 9.31
CA GLY A 69 35.14 16.97 9.25
C GLY A 69 35.16 15.71 10.13
N GLU A 70 34.02 15.35 10.72
CA GLU A 70 33.88 14.15 11.54
C GLU A 70 33.45 12.96 10.68
N PRO A 71 33.92 11.74 11.00
CA PRO A 71 33.42 10.54 10.35
C PRO A 71 31.95 10.31 10.73
N VAL A 72 31.14 9.89 9.77
CA VAL A 72 29.72 9.57 10.02
C VAL A 72 29.65 8.42 11.04
N PRO A 73 28.93 8.61 12.18
CA PRO A 73 28.87 7.60 13.22
C PRO A 73 28.13 6.34 12.72
N SER A 74 28.69 5.17 13.00
CA SER A 74 28.10 3.88 12.61
C SER A 74 26.70 3.64 13.20
N SER A 75 26.44 4.19 14.38
CA SER A 75 25.13 4.16 15.04
C SER A 75 24.05 4.86 14.23
N LEU A 76 24.37 5.92 13.48
CA LEU A 76 23.42 6.62 12.61
C LEU A 76 22.97 5.69 11.47
N ALA A 77 23.92 5.00 10.83
CA ALA A 77 23.62 4.03 9.78
C ALA A 77 22.80 2.84 10.32
N GLU A 78 23.14 2.32 11.49
CA GLU A 78 22.43 1.20 12.12
C GLU A 78 20.98 1.56 12.48
N VAL A 79 20.76 2.73 13.11
CA VAL A 79 19.44 3.21 13.50
C VAL A 79 18.59 3.49 12.26
N SER A 80 19.15 4.15 11.24
CA SER A 80 18.45 4.40 9.98
C SER A 80 18.09 3.11 9.25
N ALA A 81 18.99 2.11 9.22
CA ALA A 81 18.71 0.81 8.62
C ALA A 81 17.56 0.08 9.33
N ARG A 82 17.55 0.05 10.66
CA ARG A 82 16.46 -0.55 11.44
C ARG A 82 15.13 0.16 11.20
N ALA A 83 15.13 1.49 11.16
CA ALA A 83 13.94 2.28 10.89
C ALA A 83 13.40 2.01 9.47
N ILE A 84 14.28 1.96 8.47
CA ILE A 84 13.91 1.61 7.09
C ILE A 84 13.28 0.21 7.02
N ILE A 85 13.89 -0.79 7.65
CA ILE A 85 13.37 -2.17 7.67
C ILE A 85 11.97 -2.19 8.31
N ALA A 86 11.78 -1.56 9.47
CA ALA A 86 10.49 -1.50 10.14
C ALA A 86 9.40 -0.83 9.28
N LEU A 87 9.75 0.27 8.60
CA LEU A 87 8.83 1.00 7.72
C LEU A 87 8.48 0.21 6.46
N LEU A 88 9.43 -0.52 5.88
CA LEU A 88 9.19 -1.43 4.75
C LEU A 88 8.29 -2.60 5.17
N THR A 89 8.49 -3.16 6.37
CA THR A 89 7.60 -4.19 6.91
C THR A 89 6.18 -3.66 7.09
N LEU A 90 6.01 -2.47 7.66
CA LEU A 90 4.69 -1.83 7.78
C LEU A 90 4.02 -1.61 6.42
N PHE A 91 4.80 -1.17 5.42
CA PHE A 91 4.32 -0.99 4.06
C PHE A 91 3.87 -2.33 3.42
N MET A 92 4.68 -3.38 3.54
CA MET A 92 4.33 -4.71 3.02
C MET A 92 3.08 -5.28 3.70
N VAL A 93 2.99 -5.19 5.03
CA VAL A 93 1.82 -5.67 5.77
C VAL A 93 0.57 -4.90 5.35
N GLY A 94 0.66 -3.58 5.18
CA GLY A 94 -0.45 -2.75 4.68
C GLY A 94 -0.90 -3.15 3.27
N THR A 95 0.04 -3.37 2.34
CA THR A 95 -0.29 -3.74 0.95
C THR A 95 -0.85 -5.16 0.82
N ILE A 96 -0.28 -6.13 1.56
CA ILE A 96 -0.80 -7.52 1.60
C ILE A 96 -2.21 -7.55 2.20
N THR A 97 -2.43 -6.85 3.32
CA THR A 97 -3.75 -6.81 3.96
C THR A 97 -4.79 -6.20 3.02
N ARG A 98 -4.43 -5.15 2.28
CA ARG A 98 -5.28 -4.56 1.25
C ARG A 98 -5.61 -5.55 0.13
N GLY A 99 -4.61 -6.27 -0.40
CA GLY A 99 -4.79 -7.25 -1.46
C GLY A 99 -5.66 -8.45 -1.03
N ALA A 100 -5.43 -8.98 0.18
CA ALA A 100 -6.23 -10.06 0.74
C ALA A 100 -7.69 -9.66 0.91
N LEU A 101 -7.95 -8.45 1.41
CA LEU A 101 -9.31 -7.93 1.57
C LEU A 101 -10.01 -7.73 0.23
N PHE A 102 -9.28 -7.28 -0.80
CA PHE A 102 -9.82 -7.13 -2.16
C PHE A 102 -10.18 -8.48 -2.79
N SER A 103 -9.33 -9.50 -2.63
CA SER A 103 -9.61 -10.85 -3.12
C SER A 103 -10.82 -11.50 -2.44
N ASP A 104 -10.99 -11.27 -1.13
CA ASP A 104 -12.17 -11.74 -0.38
C ASP A 104 -13.47 -11.10 -0.89
N LEU A 105 -13.39 -9.83 -1.32
CA LEU A 105 -14.52 -9.10 -1.89
C LEU A 105 -14.86 -9.56 -3.31
N GLU A 106 -13.84 -9.79 -4.14
CA GLU A 106 -14.02 -10.30 -5.49
C GLU A 106 -14.72 -11.67 -5.49
N LYS A 107 -14.30 -12.58 -4.58
CA LYS A 107 -14.97 -13.87 -4.39
C LYS A 107 -16.46 -13.73 -4.05
N ARG A 108 -16.80 -12.82 -3.14
CA ARG A 108 -18.17 -12.56 -2.70
C ARG A 108 -19.06 -12.00 -3.80
N VAL A 109 -18.53 -11.09 -4.63
CA VAL A 109 -19.26 -10.54 -5.78
C VAL A 109 -19.52 -11.64 -6.81
N ASN A 110 -18.54 -12.50 -7.09
CA ASN A 110 -18.72 -13.63 -7.99
C ASN A 110 -19.73 -14.66 -7.44
N GLU A 111 -19.69 -14.99 -6.15
CA GLU A 111 -20.68 -15.88 -5.52
C GLU A 111 -22.11 -15.34 -5.63
N LYS A 112 -22.32 -14.05 -5.30
CA LYS A 112 -23.64 -13.42 -5.43
C LYS A 112 -24.15 -13.42 -6.86
N LYS A 113 -23.27 -13.15 -7.83
CA LYS A 113 -23.62 -13.17 -9.26
C LYS A 113 -24.01 -14.58 -9.71
N TRP A 114 -23.24 -15.59 -9.28
CA TRP A 114 -23.51 -16.99 -9.60
C TRP A 114 -24.84 -17.48 -9.04
N LEU A 115 -25.19 -17.08 -7.80
CA LEU A 115 -26.50 -17.38 -7.22
C LEU A 115 -27.66 -16.73 -7.98
N ASN A 116 -27.46 -15.52 -8.50
CA ASN A 116 -28.48 -14.78 -9.24
C ASN A 116 -28.68 -15.32 -10.67
N ASP A 117 -27.67 -15.97 -11.26
CA ASP A 117 -27.75 -16.62 -12.58
C ASP A 117 -28.44 -18.00 -12.51
N MET A 118 -28.60 -18.58 -11.31
CA MET A 118 -29.31 -19.86 -11.08
C MET A 118 -30.79 -19.68 -10.69
N GLN A 119 -31.27 -18.46 -10.60
CA GLN A 119 -32.63 -18.11 -10.17
C GLN A 119 -33.45 -17.58 -11.35
#